data_AF-A0A5K1EMI9-F1
#
_entry.id   AF-A0A5K1EMI9-F1
#
_cell.length_a   1.000
_cell.length_b   1.000
_cell.length_c   1.000
_cell.angle_alpha   90.00
_cell.angle_beta   90.00
_cell.angle_gamma   90.00
#
_symmetry.space_group_name_H-M   'P 1'
#
loop_
_entity.id
_entity.type
_entity.pdbx_description
1 polymer ?
#
loop_
_entity_poly.entity_id
_entity_poly.type
_entity_poly.pdbx_seq_one_letter_code
_entity_poly.pdbx_strand_id
1 'polypeptide(L)' 'TEQGVAQAIIRGVIDFKRDPWPKVSDNAKDLVKRMLDPDPKHRLSAQEVL' A
#
# COMPACT_ATOMS: atom_id res chain seq x y z
N THR A 1 -18.19 6.44 5.09
CA THR A 1 -18.28 7.91 4.88
C THR A 1 -16.98 8.38 4.27
N GLU A 2 -17.00 9.43 3.46
CA GLU A 2 -15.79 9.97 2.81
C GLU A 2 -14.72 10.38 3.84
N GLN A 3 -15.15 10.91 4.99
CA GLN A 3 -14.27 11.23 6.12
C GLN A 3 -13.49 10.01 6.64
N GLY A 4 -14.12 8.84 6.69
CA GLY A 4 -13.46 7.60 7.11
C GLY A 4 -12.37 7.15 6.14
N VAL A 5 -12.58 7.38 4.83
CA VAL A 5 -11.60 7.07 3.78
C VAL A 5 -10.42 8.03 3.86
N ALA A 6 -10.66 9.34 3.95
CA ALA A 6 -9.59 10.34 4.11
C ALA A 6 -8.72 10.05 5.35
N GLN A 7 -9.34 9.69 6.48
CA GLN A 7 -8.62 9.34 7.70
C GLN A 7 -7.78 8.07 7.55
N ALA A 8 -8.26 7.08 6.78
CA ALA A 8 -7.50 5.86 6.49
C ALA A 8 -6.29 6.14 5.58
N ILE A 9 -6.45 7.01 4.58
CA ILE A 9 -5.35 7.46 3.71
C ILE A 9 -4.26 8.14 4.53
N ILE A 10 -4.63 9.07 5.43
CA ILE A 10 -3.67 9.78 6.29
C ILE A 10 -2.90 8.81 7.22
N ARG A 11 -3.55 7.74 7.69
CA ARG A 11 -2.89 6.72 8.53
C ARG A 11 -1.88 5.88 7.75
N GLY A 12 -2.06 5.70 6.45
CA GLY A 12 -1.14 4.94 5.60
C GLY A 12 -0.99 3.46 5.95
N VAL A 13 -1.88 2.91 6.80
CA VAL A 13 -1.80 1.50 7.23
C VAL A 13 -2.55 0.61 6.24
N ILE A 14 -1.83 -0.34 5.63
CA ILE A 14 -2.40 -1.34 4.74
C ILE A 14 -2.57 -2.66 5.48
N ASP A 15 -3.79 -3.19 5.52
CA ASP A 15 -4.11 -4.47 6.17
C ASP A 15 -4.03 -5.64 5.18
N PHE A 16 -2.90 -6.35 5.17
CA PHE A 16 -2.67 -7.55 4.37
C PHE A 16 -3.14 -8.85 5.04
N LYS A 17 -3.84 -8.79 6.18
CA LYS A 17 -4.26 -9.99 6.93
C LYS A 17 -5.64 -10.49 6.51
N ARG A 18 -6.46 -9.65 5.89
CA ARG A 18 -7.82 -9.99 5.48
C ARG A 18 -7.86 -10.54 4.07
N ASP A 19 -8.77 -11.47 3.81
CA ASP A 19 -9.02 -11.96 2.45
C ASP A 19 -9.24 -10.78 1.48
N PRO A 20 -8.66 -10.82 0.26
CA PRO A 20 -7.93 -11.96 -0.32
C PRO A 20 -6.42 -11.98 -0.02
N TRP A 21 -5.89 -11.02 0.73
CA TRP A 21 -4.44 -10.79 0.86
C TRP A 21 -3.62 -11.97 1.38
N PRO A 22 -4.08 -12.82 2.32
CA PRO A 22 -3.35 -14.02 2.73
C PRO A 22 -2.98 -14.95 1.56
N LYS A 23 -3.75 -14.95 0.47
CA LYS A 23 -3.52 -15.78 -0.73
C LYS A 23 -2.60 -15.13 -1.76
N VAL A 24 -2.32 -13.83 -1.62
CA VAL A 24 -1.45 -13.07 -2.52
C VAL A 24 0.01 -13.31 -2.13
N SER A 25 0.91 -13.36 -3.12
CA SER A 25 2.34 -13.56 -2.88
C SER A 25 2.94 -12.43 -2.06
N ASP A 26 3.97 -12.75 -1.27
CA ASP A 26 4.64 -11.74 -0.44
C ASP A 26 5.35 -10.68 -1.27
N ASN A 27 5.89 -11.04 -2.44
CA ASN A 27 6.48 -10.08 -3.38
C ASN A 27 5.45 -9.04 -3.88
N ALA A 28 4.22 -9.46 -4.17
CA ALA A 28 3.17 -8.53 -4.59
C ALA A 28 2.74 -7.61 -3.43
N LYS A 29 2.64 -8.13 -2.20
CA LYS A 29 2.38 -7.30 -1.02
C LYS A 29 3.51 -6.29 -0.77
N ASP A 30 4.77 -6.71 -0.93
CA ASP A 30 5.93 -5.84 -0.78
C ASP A 30 5.96 -4.70 -1.80
N LEU A 31 5.69 -5.02 -3.07
CA LEU A 31 5.56 -4.02 -4.13
C LEU A 31 4.49 -2.98 -3.77
N VAL A 32 3.30 -3.42 -3.35
CA VAL A 32 2.21 -2.51 -2.94
C VAL A 32 2.62 -1.63 -1.76
N LYS A 33 3.34 -2.18 -0.75
CA LYS A 33 3.86 -1.37 0.37
C LYS A 33 4.79 -0.27 -0.12
N ARG A 34 5.72 -0.59 -1.01
CA ARG A 34 6.72 0.37 -1.53
C ARG A 34 6.10 1.40 -2.48
N MET A 35 5.06 1.04 -3.22
CA MET A 35 4.29 1.97 -4.06
C MET A 35 3.41 2.94 -3.23
N LEU A 36 3.02 2.55 -2.03
CA LEU A 36 2.17 3.33 -1.12
C LEU A 36 2.94 3.91 0.07
N ASP A 37 4.27 4.05 -0.04
CA ASP A 37 5.09 4.67 1.00
C ASP A 37 4.61 6.11 1.28
N PRO A 38 4.34 6.48 2.54
CA PRO A 38 3.95 7.85 2.90
C PRO A 38 5.02 8.89 2.56
N ASP A 39 6.30 8.53 2.61
CA ASP A 39 7.42 9.41 2.22
C ASP A 39 7.61 9.36 0.69
N PRO A 40 7.37 10.46 -0.03
CA PRO A 40 7.55 10.50 -1.48
C PRO A 40 8.98 10.19 -1.94
N LYS A 41 9.99 10.33 -1.06
CA LYS A 41 11.39 10.02 -1.39
C LYS A 41 11.70 8.52 -1.41
N HIS A 42 10.91 7.72 -0.67
CA HIS A 42 11.05 6.27 -0.64
C HIS A 42 10.01 5.56 -1.51
N ARG A 43 8.95 6.28 -1.92
CA ARG A 43 7.92 5.76 -2.80
C ARG A 43 8.50 5.45 -4.18
N LEU A 44 8.21 4.23 -4.66
CA LEU A 44 8.60 3.82 -6.00
C LEU A 44 8.04 4.76 -7.07
N SER A 45 8.91 5.14 -7.99
CA SER A 45 8.53 5.74 -9.27
C SER A 45 7.91 4.70 -10.19
N ALA A 46 7.19 5.17 -11.21
CA ALA A 46 6.63 4.27 -12.22
C ALA A 46 7.72 3.46 -12.93
N GLN A 47 8.89 4.07 -13.16
CA GLN A 47 10.02 3.42 -13.82
C GLN A 47 10.60 2.26 -13.01
N GLU A 48 10.58 2.33 -11.68
CA GLU A 48 11.10 1.26 -10.80
C GLU A 48 10.13 0.08 -10.63
N VAL A 49 8.88 0.23 -11.07
CA VAL A 49 7.83 -0.80 -10.97
C VAL A 49 7.71 -1.64 -12.26
N LEU A 50 8.18 -1.10 -13.39
CA LEU A 50 8.10 -1.72 -14.72
C LEU A 50 9.15 -2.82 -14.90
#